data_AF-A0A6J5DZ53-F1
#
_entry.id   AF-A0A6J5DZ53-F1
#
_cell.length_a   1.000
_cell.length_b   1.000
_cell.length_c   1.000
_cell.angle_alpha   90.00
_cell.angle_beta   90.00
_cell.angle_gamma   90.00
#
_symmetry.space_group_name_H-M   'P 1'
#
loop_
_entity.id
_entity.type
_entity.pdbx_description
1 polymer ?
#
loop_
_entity_poly.entity_id
_entity_poly.type
_entity_poly.pdbx_seq_one_letter_code
_entity_poly.pdbx_strand_id
1 'polypeptide(L)'
;MSGLFHRAIDIALIVLGAFGALHLNVPAAGVHYELDALLVAFVAALALSVFPACGTYPSKTQRTRSVISSATRTAIAWLVVQMSGLALLYLIQRTSVLSVPWFLYWTLTSGILLLVAHTLTVVAFNIASQLQQRVSAADGMPVQRVYVSLGPTAASQAVKRGFDVVVGVALLIVFSPFLAAIAWAVKRDGGPAVFGHVRVGLNGRKFRCLKFRSMVVNAEQVLKQLLETDPQARAEWEREFKLKNDVRVTPIGRFLRRTSLDELPQLWNVVRGDMSLVGPRPVIDQELERYGADVDYYLMAKPGMTGLWQVSGRSNTDYATRVSLDVAYVKNWSLARDVTILFKTFKVVVYGSGAY
;
A
#
# COMPACT_ATOMS: atom_id res chain seq x y z
N MET A 1 0.66 20.85 -12.34
CA MET A 1 1.18 19.74 -13.19
C MET A 1 0.46 19.81 -14.53
N SER A 2 1.17 19.62 -15.65
CA SER A 2 0.58 19.69 -16.99
C SER A 2 -0.35 18.49 -17.22
N GLY A 3 -1.47 18.67 -17.93
CA GLY A 3 -2.37 17.57 -18.27
C GLY A 3 -1.69 16.44 -19.05
N LEU A 4 -0.57 16.74 -19.71
CA LEU A 4 0.30 15.76 -20.37
C LEU A 4 0.91 14.75 -19.40
N PHE A 5 1.29 15.16 -18.19
CA PHE A 5 1.89 14.26 -17.21
C PHE A 5 0.89 13.19 -16.72
N HIS A 6 -0.36 13.60 -16.45
CA HIS A 6 -1.41 12.66 -16.05
C HIS A 6 -1.74 11.66 -17.16
N ARG A 7 -1.84 12.13 -18.41
CA ARG A 7 -2.03 11.25 -19.57
C ARG A 7 -0.88 10.26 -19.75
N ALA A 8 0.36 10.70 -19.55
CA ALA A 8 1.52 9.81 -19.63
C ALA A 8 1.48 8.70 -18.57
N ILE A 9 1.07 9.05 -17.34
CA ILE A 9 0.85 8.05 -16.27
C ILE A 9 -0.22 7.04 -16.71
N ASP A 10 -1.37 7.49 -17.21
CA ASP A 10 -2.46 6.59 -17.57
C ASP A 10 -2.05 5.61 -18.67
N ILE A 11 -1.34 6.09 -19.69
CA ILE A 11 -0.82 5.23 -20.76
C ILE A 11 0.19 4.23 -20.21
N ALA A 12 1.10 4.66 -19.32
CA ALA A 12 2.03 3.75 -18.67
C ALA A 12 1.27 2.68 -17.86
N LEU A 13 0.24 3.04 -17.11
CA LEU A 13 -0.58 2.10 -16.33
C LEU A 13 -1.30 1.08 -17.23
N ILE A 14 -1.89 1.53 -18.34
CA ILE A 14 -2.58 0.68 -19.31
C ILE A 14 -1.59 -0.32 -19.94
N VAL A 15 -0.46 0.17 -20.45
CA VAL A 15 0.54 -0.64 -21.15
C VAL A 15 1.23 -1.61 -20.18
N LEU A 16 1.72 -1.12 -19.04
CA LEU A 16 2.38 -1.97 -18.04
C LEU A 16 1.41 -2.99 -17.43
N GLY A 17 0.12 -2.63 -17.27
CA GLY A 17 -0.91 -3.58 -16.86
C GLY A 17 -1.07 -4.73 -17.86
N ALA A 18 -1.00 -4.45 -19.16
CA ALA A 18 -1.11 -5.46 -20.22
C ALA A 18 0.08 -6.43 -20.16
N PHE A 19 1.30 -5.90 -20.01
CA PHE A 19 2.51 -6.70 -19.83
C PHE A 19 2.48 -7.52 -18.53
N GLY A 20 2.01 -6.93 -17.43
CA GLY A 20 1.86 -7.62 -16.15
C GLY A 20 0.91 -8.81 -16.24
N ALA A 21 -0.20 -8.66 -16.97
CA ALA A 21 -1.16 -9.73 -17.19
C ALA A 21 -0.56 -10.92 -17.97
N LEU A 22 0.42 -10.72 -18.86
CA LEU A 22 1.07 -11.81 -19.61
C LEU A 22 1.75 -12.82 -18.70
N HIS A 23 2.31 -12.38 -17.58
CA HIS A 23 3.01 -13.23 -16.63
C HIS A 23 2.05 -14.14 -15.84
N LEU A 24 0.74 -13.84 -15.91
CA LEU A 24 -0.35 -14.64 -15.36
C LEU A 24 -1.04 -15.51 -16.39
N ASN A 25 -0.55 -15.54 -17.62
CA ASN A 25 -1.04 -16.42 -18.66
C ASN A 25 -0.67 -17.87 -18.31
N VAL A 26 -1.37 -18.44 -17.32
CA VAL A 26 -1.31 -19.85 -16.97
C VAL A 26 -1.74 -20.58 -18.24
N PRO A 27 -0.89 -21.43 -18.83
CA PRO A 27 -1.24 -22.14 -20.06
C PRO A 27 -2.40 -23.10 -19.75
N ALA A 28 -3.63 -22.63 -19.93
CA ALA A 28 -4.78 -23.49 -20.02
C ALA A 28 -4.67 -24.20 -21.38
N ALA A 29 -4.42 -25.51 -21.35
CA ALA A 29 -4.48 -26.39 -22.53
C ALA A 29 -3.45 -26.15 -23.65
N GLY A 30 -2.21 -25.75 -23.33
CA GLY A 30 -1.10 -25.77 -24.31
C GLY A 30 -1.16 -24.68 -25.39
N VAL A 31 -2.07 -23.71 -25.28
CA VAL A 31 -2.12 -22.54 -26.16
C VAL A 31 -1.28 -21.41 -25.54
N HIS A 32 -0.20 -21.02 -26.21
CA HIS A 32 0.55 -19.82 -25.87
C HIS A 32 -0.23 -18.59 -26.35
N TYR A 33 -0.90 -17.90 -25.44
CA TYR A 33 -1.53 -16.62 -25.78
C TYR A 33 -0.46 -15.51 -25.80
N GLU A 34 -0.37 -14.81 -26.92
CA GLU A 34 0.56 -13.70 -27.11
C GLU A 34 -0.09 -12.35 -26.77
N LEU A 35 0.75 -11.37 -26.42
CA LEU A 35 0.31 -10.00 -26.26
C LEU A 35 -0.17 -9.45 -27.61
N ASP A 36 -1.44 -9.10 -27.72
CA ASP A 36 -1.91 -8.34 -28.87
C ASP A 36 -1.52 -6.86 -28.72
N ALA A 37 -0.36 -6.51 -29.27
CA ALA A 37 0.16 -5.14 -29.23
C ALA A 37 -0.79 -4.13 -29.92
N LEU A 38 -1.57 -4.57 -30.92
CA LEU A 38 -2.52 -3.72 -31.63
C LEU A 38 -3.71 -3.38 -30.73
N LEU A 39 -4.23 -4.36 -29.99
CA LEU A 39 -5.26 -4.12 -28.98
C LEU A 39 -4.77 -3.15 -27.90
N VAL A 40 -3.58 -3.39 -27.35
CA VAL A 40 -3.01 -2.52 -26.29
C VAL A 40 -2.79 -1.10 -26.79
N ALA A 41 -2.22 -0.95 -28.00
CA ALA A 41 -2.03 0.36 -28.62
C ALA A 41 -3.36 1.07 -28.88
N PHE A 42 -4.38 0.36 -29.36
CA PHE A 42 -5.71 0.91 -29.58
C PHE A 42 -6.36 1.37 -28.27
N VAL A 43 -6.36 0.53 -27.24
CA VAL A 43 -6.89 0.86 -25.90
C VAL A 43 -6.18 2.09 -25.32
N ALA A 44 -4.84 2.14 -25.42
CA ALA A 44 -4.04 3.27 -24.97
C ALA A 44 -4.38 4.57 -25.75
N ALA A 45 -4.44 4.49 -27.08
CA ALA A 45 -4.77 5.63 -27.93
C ALA A 45 -6.19 6.14 -27.67
N LEU A 46 -7.16 5.24 -27.49
CA LEU A 46 -8.55 5.59 -27.21
C LEU A 46 -8.68 6.25 -25.83
N ALA A 47 -7.93 5.79 -24.82
CA ALA A 47 -7.92 6.40 -23.50
C ALA A 47 -7.48 7.88 -23.53
N LEU A 48 -6.55 8.26 -24.41
CA LEU A 48 -6.13 9.66 -24.59
C LEU A 48 -7.27 10.60 -25.00
N SER A 49 -8.31 10.07 -25.65
CA SER A 49 -9.49 10.83 -26.08
C SER A 49 -10.65 10.71 -25.10
N VAL A 50 -10.96 9.49 -24.64
CA VAL A 50 -12.12 9.22 -23.77
C VAL A 50 -11.92 9.83 -22.38
N PHE A 51 -10.72 9.76 -21.80
CA PHE A 51 -10.49 10.23 -20.43
C PHE A 51 -10.67 11.75 -20.30
N PRO A 52 -10.11 12.60 -21.20
CA PRO A 52 -10.45 14.01 -21.22
C PRO A 52 -11.93 14.29 -21.49
N ALA A 53 -12.57 13.55 -22.41
CA ALA A 53 -13.98 13.75 -22.75
C ALA A 53 -14.92 13.49 -21.56
N CYS A 54 -14.62 12.48 -20.74
CA CYS A 54 -15.34 12.22 -19.49
C CYS A 54 -14.98 13.21 -18.36
N GLY A 55 -13.99 14.08 -18.58
CA GLY A 55 -13.52 15.07 -17.63
C GLY A 55 -12.82 14.46 -16.43
N THR A 56 -12.03 13.40 -16.61
CA THR A 56 -11.33 12.69 -15.52
C THR A 56 -10.26 13.55 -14.85
N TYR A 57 -9.55 14.39 -15.62
CA TYR A 57 -8.51 15.27 -15.11
C TYR A 57 -9.08 16.55 -14.45
N PRO A 58 -8.48 17.03 -13.35
CA PRO A 58 -8.86 18.31 -12.76
C PRO A 58 -8.47 19.48 -13.67
N SER A 59 -9.38 20.46 -13.80
CA SER A 59 -9.14 21.71 -14.53
C SER A 59 -8.62 22.79 -13.59
N LYS A 60 -7.73 23.67 -14.09
CA LYS A 60 -7.21 24.84 -13.34
C LYS A 60 -8.31 25.82 -12.91
N THR A 61 -9.44 25.86 -13.62
CA THR A 61 -10.57 26.77 -13.33
C THR A 61 -11.49 26.30 -12.20
N GLN A 62 -11.34 25.06 -11.71
CA GLN A 62 -12.28 24.47 -10.76
C GLN A 62 -11.75 24.56 -9.31
N ARG A 63 -12.56 25.06 -8.37
CA ARG A 63 -12.11 25.33 -6.98
C ARG A 63 -11.85 24.05 -6.15
N THR A 64 -12.73 23.06 -6.26
CA THR A 64 -12.64 21.74 -5.60
C THR A 64 -13.42 20.71 -6.41
N ARG A 65 -13.02 19.42 -6.35
CA ARG A 65 -13.74 18.32 -7.01
C ARG A 65 -14.13 17.21 -6.04
N SER A 66 -15.31 16.64 -6.26
CA SER A 66 -15.73 15.42 -5.56
C SER A 66 -14.90 14.23 -6.01
N VAL A 67 -14.30 13.52 -5.04
CA VAL A 67 -13.54 12.28 -5.26
C VAL A 67 -14.44 11.20 -5.88
N ILE A 68 -15.68 11.09 -5.40
CA ILE A 68 -16.68 10.13 -5.89
C ILE A 68 -16.97 10.40 -7.37
N SER A 69 -17.26 11.67 -7.73
CA SER A 69 -17.55 12.01 -9.13
C SER A 69 -16.37 11.71 -10.06
N SER A 70 -15.14 11.97 -9.62
CA SER A 70 -13.94 11.65 -10.40
C SER A 70 -13.74 10.13 -10.56
N ALA A 71 -13.93 9.36 -9.49
CA ALA A 71 -13.85 7.90 -9.53
C ALA A 71 -14.90 7.32 -10.48
N THR A 72 -16.16 7.75 -10.39
CA THR A 72 -17.24 7.30 -11.29
C THR A 72 -16.93 7.63 -12.75
N ARG A 73 -16.48 8.86 -13.05
CA ARG A 73 -16.10 9.26 -14.42
C ARG A 73 -14.95 8.40 -14.95
N THR A 74 -13.97 8.09 -14.12
CA THR A 74 -12.83 7.26 -14.49
C THR A 74 -13.25 5.82 -14.76
N ALA A 75 -14.11 5.25 -13.91
CA ALA A 75 -14.64 3.90 -14.11
C ALA A 75 -15.44 3.80 -15.42
N ILE A 76 -16.34 4.74 -15.67
CA ILE A 76 -17.13 4.78 -16.92
C ILE A 76 -16.21 4.92 -18.13
N ALA A 77 -15.27 5.87 -18.10
CA ALA A 77 -14.33 6.10 -19.19
C ALA A 77 -13.52 4.84 -19.50
N TRP A 78 -13.05 4.13 -18.47
CA TRP A 78 -12.28 2.91 -18.64
C TRP A 78 -13.11 1.75 -19.21
N LEU A 79 -14.35 1.58 -18.73
CA LEU A 79 -15.26 0.56 -19.27
C LEU A 79 -15.57 0.83 -20.75
N VAL A 80 -15.79 2.09 -21.13
CA VAL A 80 -15.99 2.46 -22.55
C VAL A 80 -14.78 2.06 -23.39
N VAL A 81 -13.57 2.42 -22.94
CA VAL A 81 -12.32 2.07 -23.65
C VAL A 81 -12.19 0.56 -23.85
N GLN A 82 -12.46 -0.23 -22.80
CA GLN A 82 -12.33 -1.69 -22.83
C GLN A 82 -13.39 -2.36 -23.70
N MET A 83 -14.65 -1.92 -23.62
CA MET A 83 -15.72 -2.42 -24.49
C MET A 83 -15.46 -2.09 -25.96
N SER A 84 -14.91 -0.91 -26.27
CA SER A 84 -14.49 -0.57 -27.63
C SER A 84 -13.33 -1.44 -28.11
N GLY A 85 -12.37 -1.77 -27.25
CA GLY A 85 -11.29 -2.71 -27.58
C GLY A 85 -11.81 -4.10 -27.93
N LEU A 86 -12.74 -4.64 -27.12
CA LEU A 86 -13.40 -5.91 -27.41
C LEU A 86 -14.21 -5.87 -28.71
N ALA A 87 -14.96 -4.79 -28.94
CA ALA A 87 -15.72 -4.60 -30.17
C ALA A 87 -14.80 -4.58 -31.41
N LEU A 88 -13.66 -3.89 -31.33
CA LEU A 88 -12.67 -3.90 -32.40
C LEU A 88 -12.17 -5.32 -32.70
N LEU A 89 -11.78 -6.09 -31.68
CA LEU A 89 -11.32 -7.48 -31.85
C LEU A 89 -12.39 -8.37 -32.49
N TYR A 90 -13.65 -8.18 -32.10
CA TYR A 90 -14.78 -8.87 -32.69
C TYR A 90 -14.93 -8.52 -34.18
N LEU A 91 -14.87 -7.23 -34.52
CA LEU A 91 -15.00 -6.75 -35.91
C LEU A 91 -13.86 -7.25 -36.80
N ILE A 92 -12.63 -7.35 -36.29
CA ILE A 92 -11.48 -7.88 -37.03
C ILE A 92 -11.34 -9.41 -36.93
N GLN A 93 -12.34 -10.09 -36.35
CA GLN A 93 -12.39 -11.55 -36.17
C GLN A 93 -11.16 -12.15 -35.44
N ARG A 94 -10.57 -11.42 -34.49
CA ARG A 94 -9.42 -11.85 -33.67
C ARG A 94 -9.75 -12.23 -32.23
N THR A 95 -11.01 -12.57 -31.94
CA THR A 95 -11.45 -12.92 -30.57
C THR A 95 -10.79 -14.17 -30.01
N SER A 96 -10.37 -15.12 -30.86
CA SER A 96 -9.67 -16.35 -30.46
C SER A 96 -8.26 -16.15 -29.91
N VAL A 97 -7.66 -14.98 -30.14
CA VAL A 97 -6.32 -14.61 -29.67
C VAL A 97 -6.34 -14.14 -28.21
N LEU A 98 -7.51 -13.73 -27.70
CA LEU A 98 -7.64 -13.13 -26.39
C LEU A 98 -7.95 -14.18 -25.31
N SER A 99 -7.01 -14.38 -24.39
CA SER A 99 -7.27 -15.13 -23.15
C SER A 99 -8.22 -14.33 -22.24
N VAL A 100 -9.38 -14.89 -21.94
CA VAL A 100 -10.37 -14.26 -21.01
C VAL A 100 -9.75 -13.98 -19.63
N PRO A 101 -9.02 -14.91 -18.99
CA PRO A 101 -8.34 -14.63 -17.72
C PRO A 101 -7.33 -13.48 -17.81
N TRP A 102 -6.53 -13.45 -18.88
CA TRP A 102 -5.56 -12.38 -19.12
C TRP A 102 -6.26 -11.02 -19.26
N PHE A 103 -7.30 -10.95 -20.09
CA PHE A 103 -8.04 -9.71 -20.35
C PHE A 103 -8.76 -9.19 -19.12
N LEU A 104 -9.41 -10.07 -18.35
CA LEU A 104 -10.07 -9.70 -17.10
C LEU A 104 -9.06 -9.16 -16.09
N TYR A 105 -7.93 -9.83 -15.92
CA TYR A 105 -6.88 -9.36 -15.00
C TYR A 105 -6.31 -8.02 -15.44
N TRP A 106 -6.00 -7.85 -16.74
CA TRP A 106 -5.51 -6.58 -17.29
C TRP A 106 -6.51 -5.43 -17.09
N THR A 107 -7.78 -5.68 -17.41
CA THR A 107 -8.89 -4.72 -17.27
C THR A 107 -9.03 -4.28 -15.82
N LEU A 108 -9.06 -5.25 -14.89
CA LEU A 108 -9.23 -4.99 -13.47
C LEU A 108 -8.02 -4.25 -12.89
N THR A 109 -6.81 -4.73 -13.12
CA THR A 109 -5.60 -4.13 -12.55
C THR A 109 -5.35 -2.72 -13.08
N SER A 110 -5.43 -2.52 -14.40
CA SER A 110 -5.27 -1.18 -14.98
C SER A 110 -6.40 -0.26 -14.53
N GLY A 111 -7.65 -0.73 -14.51
CA GLY A 111 -8.80 0.07 -14.08
C GLY A 111 -8.70 0.51 -12.62
N ILE A 112 -8.27 -0.39 -11.74
CA ILE A 112 -8.01 -0.10 -10.33
C ILE A 112 -6.87 0.91 -10.18
N LEU A 113 -5.75 0.71 -10.88
CA LEU A 113 -4.60 1.62 -10.81
C LEU A 113 -4.96 3.02 -11.31
N LEU A 114 -5.75 3.12 -12.39
CA LEU A 114 -6.27 4.38 -12.92
C LEU A 114 -7.20 5.06 -11.92
N LEU A 115 -8.11 4.32 -11.28
CA LEU A 115 -8.98 4.84 -10.22
C LEU A 115 -8.16 5.40 -9.05
N VAL A 116 -7.15 4.67 -8.59
CA VAL A 116 -6.25 5.13 -7.52
C VAL A 116 -5.47 6.37 -7.95
N ALA A 117 -4.88 6.38 -9.15
CA ALA A 117 -4.10 7.50 -9.66
C ALA A 117 -4.94 8.79 -9.81
N HIS A 118 -6.15 8.68 -10.36
CA HIS A 118 -7.06 9.82 -10.52
C HIS A 118 -7.61 10.32 -9.19
N THR A 119 -7.98 9.41 -8.27
CA THR A 119 -8.45 9.82 -6.93
C THR A 119 -7.33 10.50 -6.14
N LEU A 120 -6.10 9.98 -6.17
CA LEU A 120 -4.93 10.61 -5.57
C LEU A 120 -4.66 12.00 -6.17
N THR A 121 -4.79 12.14 -7.49
CA THR A 121 -4.63 13.42 -8.19
C THR A 121 -5.67 14.43 -7.71
N VAL A 122 -6.94 14.04 -7.60
CA VAL A 122 -8.01 14.92 -7.11
C VAL A 122 -7.82 15.26 -5.63
N VAL A 123 -7.41 14.31 -4.81
CA VAL A 123 -7.10 14.55 -3.39
C VAL A 123 -5.95 15.54 -3.26
N ALA A 124 -4.85 15.34 -3.99
CA ALA A 124 -3.71 16.25 -4.02
C ALA A 124 -4.13 17.65 -4.48
N PHE A 125 -4.97 17.75 -5.52
CA PHE A 125 -5.50 19.02 -6.01
C PHE A 125 -6.37 19.73 -4.96
N ASN A 126 -7.29 19.00 -4.31
CA ASN A 126 -8.14 19.55 -3.24
C ASN A 126 -7.32 20.01 -2.03
N ILE A 127 -6.24 19.30 -1.69
CA ILE A 127 -5.31 19.71 -0.63
C ILE A 127 -4.60 21.00 -1.03
N ALA A 128 -4.05 21.07 -2.25
CA ALA A 128 -3.36 22.26 -2.74
C ALA A 128 -4.29 23.48 -2.74
N SER A 129 -5.55 23.30 -3.17
CA SER A 129 -6.52 24.41 -3.17
C SER A 129 -6.93 24.83 -1.76
N GLN A 130 -7.05 23.89 -0.80
CA GLN A 130 -7.27 24.21 0.61
C GLN A 130 -6.09 24.94 1.26
N LEU A 131 -4.86 24.50 1.00
CA LEU A 131 -3.65 25.16 1.50
C LEU A 131 -3.56 26.59 0.95
N GLN A 132 -3.84 26.77 -0.33
CA GLN A 132 -3.83 28.10 -0.94
C GLN A 132 -4.89 29.01 -0.33
N GLN A 133 -6.10 28.51 -0.08
CA GLN A 133 -7.13 29.28 0.64
C GLN A 133 -6.72 29.62 2.07
N ARG A 134 -6.09 28.70 2.80
CA ARG A 134 -5.61 28.94 4.17
C ARG A 134 -4.49 29.97 4.22
N VAL A 135 -3.55 29.93 3.26
CA VAL A 135 -2.48 30.93 3.14
C VAL A 135 -3.09 32.30 2.83
N SER A 136 -4.02 32.38 1.87
CA SER A 136 -4.72 33.63 1.56
C SER A 136 -5.60 34.14 2.71
N ALA A 137 -6.15 33.27 3.55
CA ALA A 137 -6.94 33.65 4.73
C ALA A 137 -6.07 33.99 5.95
N ALA A 138 -4.83 33.49 6.01
CA ALA A 138 -3.84 33.82 7.03
C ALA A 138 -3.15 35.17 6.75
N ASP A 139 -3.15 35.61 5.49
CA ASP A 139 -2.75 36.94 5.06
C ASP A 139 -3.72 37.97 5.66
N GLY A 140 -3.41 38.45 6.87
CA GLY A 140 -4.20 39.41 7.64
C GLY A 140 -4.72 38.95 9.02
N MET A 141 -4.41 37.73 9.49
CA MET A 141 -4.81 37.28 10.83
C MET A 141 -3.63 37.21 11.83
N PRO A 142 -3.84 37.53 13.13
CA PRO A 142 -2.82 37.34 14.16
C PRO A 142 -2.47 35.85 14.32
N VAL A 143 -1.15 35.58 14.32
CA VAL A 143 -0.48 34.25 14.28
C VAL A 143 -1.03 33.23 15.30
N GLN A 144 -1.65 33.69 16.38
CA GLN A 144 -2.06 32.88 17.52
C GLN A 144 -3.37 32.09 17.30
N ARG A 145 -4.25 32.49 16.35
CA ARG A 145 -5.53 31.78 16.09
C ARG A 145 -5.42 30.54 15.19
N VAL A 146 -4.31 30.38 14.47
CA VAL A 146 -4.18 29.35 13.41
C VAL A 146 -4.01 27.93 13.99
N TYR A 147 -3.56 27.78 15.23
CA TYR A 147 -3.20 26.48 15.81
C TYR A 147 -4.32 25.77 16.60
N VAL A 148 -5.44 26.44 16.90
CA VAL A 148 -6.37 25.99 17.97
C VAL A 148 -7.47 25.03 17.51
N SER A 149 -7.64 24.76 16.22
CA SER A 149 -8.73 23.90 15.76
C SER A 149 -8.25 22.96 14.67
N LEU A 150 -8.36 21.65 14.93
CA LEU A 150 -8.70 20.56 13.99
C LEU A 150 -8.09 19.23 14.49
N GLY A 151 -8.61 18.71 15.60
CA GLY A 151 -8.56 17.27 15.82
C GLY A 151 -9.32 16.55 14.69
N PRO A 152 -9.01 15.28 14.38
CA PRO A 152 -9.64 14.57 13.28
C PRO A 152 -11.14 14.40 13.51
N THR A 153 -11.96 15.11 12.72
CA THR A 153 -13.42 14.95 12.71
C THR A 153 -13.81 13.54 12.28
N ALA A 154 -15.00 13.06 12.67
CA ALA A 154 -15.52 11.76 12.22
C ALA A 154 -15.52 11.63 10.69
N ALA A 155 -15.81 12.73 9.98
CA ALA A 155 -15.72 12.79 8.52
C ALA A 155 -14.28 12.55 8.01
N SER A 156 -13.26 13.14 8.64
CA SER A 156 -11.86 12.93 8.25
C SER A 156 -11.40 11.49 8.47
N GLN A 157 -11.85 10.86 9.56
CA GLN A 157 -11.56 9.45 9.85
C GLN A 157 -12.25 8.51 8.85
N ALA A 158 -13.49 8.81 8.46
CA ALA A 158 -14.20 8.08 7.42
C ALA A 158 -13.51 8.20 6.05
N VAL A 159 -13.01 9.39 5.71
CA VAL A 159 -12.22 9.61 4.47
C VAL A 159 -10.92 8.80 4.52
N LYS A 160 -10.16 8.85 5.62
CA LYS A 160 -8.96 8.01 5.80
C LYS A 160 -9.30 6.54 5.64
N ARG A 161 -10.41 6.09 6.23
CA ARG A 161 -10.83 4.70 6.15
C ARG A 161 -11.16 4.29 4.71
N GLY A 162 -11.91 5.11 3.98
CA GLY A 162 -12.21 4.87 2.57
C GLY A 162 -10.93 4.80 1.73
N PHE A 163 -10.00 5.72 1.96
CA PHE A 163 -8.68 5.71 1.31
C PHE A 163 -7.91 4.41 1.57
N ASP A 164 -7.80 4.00 2.83
CA ASP A 164 -7.10 2.77 3.24
C ASP A 164 -7.71 1.52 2.59
N VAL A 165 -9.03 1.41 2.51
CA VAL A 165 -9.71 0.26 1.90
C VAL A 165 -9.49 0.26 0.39
N VAL A 166 -9.73 1.39 -0.29
CA VAL A 166 -9.59 1.47 -1.75
C VAL A 166 -8.17 1.15 -2.18
N VAL A 167 -7.17 1.80 -1.55
CA VAL A 167 -5.77 1.56 -1.89
C VAL A 167 -5.31 0.18 -1.41
N GLY A 168 -5.76 -0.30 -0.26
CA GLY A 168 -5.44 -1.65 0.23
C GLY A 168 -5.97 -2.76 -0.67
N VAL A 169 -7.23 -2.68 -1.10
CA VAL A 169 -7.84 -3.62 -2.07
C VAL A 169 -7.12 -3.53 -3.41
N ALA A 170 -6.79 -2.32 -3.87
CA ALA A 170 -6.06 -2.13 -5.10
C ALA A 170 -4.70 -2.84 -5.09
N LEU A 171 -3.92 -2.63 -4.02
CA LEU A 171 -2.63 -3.28 -3.84
C LEU A 171 -2.77 -4.80 -3.73
N LEU A 172 -3.79 -5.31 -3.04
CA LEU A 172 -4.04 -6.76 -2.96
C LEU A 172 -4.32 -7.38 -4.34
N ILE A 173 -5.12 -6.73 -5.18
CA ILE A 173 -5.45 -7.25 -6.52
C ILE A 173 -4.20 -7.20 -7.40
N VAL A 174 -3.51 -6.05 -7.42
CA VAL A 174 -2.30 -5.85 -8.23
C VAL A 174 -1.17 -6.81 -7.82
N PHE A 175 -0.98 -7.04 -6.53
CA PHE A 175 0.06 -7.95 -6.02
C PHE A 175 -0.41 -9.39 -5.83
N SER A 176 -1.68 -9.72 -6.05
CA SER A 176 -2.22 -11.07 -5.86
C SER A 176 -1.40 -12.20 -6.49
N PRO A 177 -0.90 -12.11 -7.75
CA PRO A 177 -0.08 -13.19 -8.31
C PRO A 177 1.25 -13.37 -7.58
N PHE A 178 1.85 -12.25 -7.20
CA PHE A 178 3.12 -12.23 -6.49
C PHE A 178 2.97 -12.77 -5.05
N LEU A 179 1.87 -12.39 -4.38
CA LEU A 179 1.52 -12.93 -3.06
C LEU A 179 1.28 -14.44 -3.13
N ALA A 180 0.62 -14.94 -4.17
CA ALA A 180 0.40 -16.36 -4.37
C ALA A 180 1.73 -17.12 -4.61
N ALA A 181 2.63 -16.57 -5.42
CA ALA A 181 3.96 -17.14 -5.65
C ALA A 181 4.80 -17.21 -4.37
N ILE A 182 4.82 -16.14 -3.56
CA ILE A 182 5.49 -16.14 -2.26
C ILE A 182 4.83 -17.17 -1.32
N ALA A 183 3.50 -17.18 -1.24
CA ALA A 183 2.78 -18.12 -0.38
C ALA A 183 3.13 -19.57 -0.73
N TRP A 184 3.19 -19.89 -2.03
CA TRP A 184 3.59 -21.19 -2.52
C TRP A 184 5.04 -21.53 -2.16
N ALA A 185 5.98 -20.59 -2.37
CA ALA A 185 7.38 -20.78 -2.02
C ALA A 185 7.57 -21.05 -0.52
N VAL A 186 6.90 -20.27 0.34
CA VAL A 186 6.95 -20.45 1.81
C VAL A 186 6.31 -21.77 2.23
N LYS A 187 5.27 -22.23 1.54
CA LYS A 187 4.57 -23.49 1.86
C LYS A 187 5.46 -24.71 1.60
N ARG A 188 6.48 -24.61 0.74
CA ARG A 188 7.45 -25.69 0.50
C ARG A 188 8.27 -26.06 1.73
N ASP A 189 8.41 -25.14 2.68
CA ASP A 189 9.08 -25.39 3.97
C ASP A 189 8.17 -26.16 4.97
N GLY A 190 6.97 -26.60 4.55
CA GLY A 190 5.98 -27.33 5.35
C GLY A 190 5.09 -26.42 6.20
N GLY A 191 3.80 -26.69 6.36
CA GLY A 191 2.86 -25.88 7.18
C GLY A 191 2.33 -24.58 6.54
N PRO A 192 1.67 -23.70 7.32
CA PRO A 192 0.98 -22.51 6.79
C PRO A 192 1.92 -21.41 6.29
N ALA A 193 1.62 -20.83 5.12
CA ALA A 193 2.41 -19.75 4.53
C ALA A 193 2.26 -18.41 5.26
N VAL A 194 1.11 -18.16 5.89
CA VAL A 194 0.80 -16.92 6.60
C VAL A 194 0.74 -17.19 8.10
N PHE A 195 1.41 -16.34 8.86
CA PHE A 195 1.44 -16.32 10.31
C PHE A 195 0.87 -14.99 10.81
N GLY A 196 0.18 -15.01 11.97
CA GLY A 196 -0.39 -13.81 12.57
C GLY A 196 0.14 -13.59 13.97
N HIS A 197 0.94 -12.54 14.16
CA HIS A 197 1.47 -12.14 15.46
C HIS A 197 0.48 -11.20 16.16
N VAL A 198 0.14 -11.46 17.43
CA VAL A 198 -0.79 -10.62 18.18
C VAL A 198 -0.15 -9.25 18.43
N ARG A 199 -0.88 -8.19 18.07
CA ARG A 199 -0.47 -6.79 18.25
C ARG A 199 -1.62 -5.99 18.82
N VAL A 200 -1.29 -4.86 19.42
CA VAL A 200 -2.24 -3.89 19.96
C VAL A 200 -2.68 -2.96 18.83
N GLY A 201 -3.98 -2.72 18.72
CA GLY A 201 -4.60 -1.82 17.75
C GLY A 201 -5.29 -0.64 18.40
N LEU A 202 -6.15 0.01 17.61
CA LEU A 202 -6.97 1.15 18.05
C LEU A 202 -7.77 0.81 19.31
N ASN A 203 -7.76 1.71 20.28
CA ASN A 203 -8.40 1.56 21.60
C ASN A 203 -7.94 0.30 22.36
N GLY A 204 -6.72 -0.16 22.11
CA GLY A 204 -6.14 -1.32 22.79
C GLY A 204 -6.63 -2.68 22.27
N ARG A 205 -7.44 -2.70 21.20
CA ARG A 205 -7.97 -3.97 20.67
C ARG A 205 -6.86 -4.80 20.07
N LYS A 206 -6.71 -6.03 20.55
CA LYS A 206 -5.72 -6.98 20.02
C LYS A 206 -6.17 -7.53 18.67
N PHE A 207 -5.23 -7.67 17.74
CA PHE A 207 -5.47 -8.28 16.44
C PHE A 207 -4.27 -9.10 15.98
N ARG A 208 -4.49 -10.00 15.02
CA ARG A 208 -3.42 -10.79 14.40
C ARG A 208 -2.83 -10.00 13.24
N CYS A 209 -1.66 -9.41 13.44
CA CYS A 209 -0.87 -8.75 12.41
C CYS A 209 -0.25 -9.83 11.51
N LEU A 210 -0.76 -9.92 10.28
CA LEU A 210 -0.45 -10.99 9.34
C LEU A 210 0.89 -10.76 8.66
N LYS A 211 1.67 -11.83 8.49
CA LYS A 211 2.94 -11.82 7.75
C LYS A 211 3.13 -13.15 7.04
N PHE A 212 3.94 -13.18 5.99
CA PHE A 212 4.46 -14.45 5.49
C PHE A 212 5.40 -15.04 6.54
N ARG A 213 5.27 -16.34 6.74
CA ARG A 213 6.13 -17.08 7.65
C ARG A 213 7.56 -17.04 7.10
N SER A 214 8.49 -16.53 7.89
CA SER A 214 9.92 -16.43 7.56
C SER A 214 10.79 -17.35 8.41
N MET A 215 10.20 -18.11 9.32
CA MET A 215 10.89 -19.07 10.19
C MET A 215 10.35 -20.48 9.99
N VAL A 216 11.16 -21.49 10.36
CA VAL A 216 10.75 -22.90 10.39
C VAL A 216 9.51 -23.11 11.30
N VAL A 217 8.72 -24.15 11.03
CA VAL A 217 7.46 -24.42 11.76
C VAL A 217 7.69 -24.60 13.27
N ASN A 218 8.80 -25.23 13.63
CA ASN A 218 9.23 -25.50 15.00
C ASN A 218 10.18 -24.43 15.58
N ALA A 219 10.06 -23.17 15.15
CA ALA A 219 10.99 -22.10 15.53
C ALA A 219 11.21 -21.94 17.04
N GLU A 220 10.19 -22.16 17.86
CA GLU A 220 10.29 -22.07 19.32
C GLU A 220 11.13 -23.21 19.92
N GLN A 221 10.95 -24.43 19.43
CA GLN A 221 11.74 -25.60 19.84
C GLN A 221 13.20 -25.45 19.41
N VAL A 222 13.43 -24.96 18.19
CA VAL A 222 14.77 -24.66 17.68
C VAL A 222 15.44 -23.55 18.49
N LEU A 223 14.70 -22.50 18.88
CA LEU A 223 15.25 -21.46 19.77
C LEU A 223 15.67 -22.07 21.10
N LYS A 224 14.77 -22.82 21.75
CA LYS A 224 15.03 -23.42 23.06
C LYS A 224 16.28 -24.29 23.03
N GLN A 225 16.37 -25.19 22.05
CA GLN A 225 17.52 -26.06 21.88
C GLN A 225 18.81 -25.25 21.65
N LEU A 226 18.77 -24.23 20.79
CA LEU A 226 19.93 -23.38 20.54
C LEU A 226 20.40 -22.66 21.82
N LEU A 227 19.48 -22.04 22.55
CA LEU A 227 19.81 -21.34 23.79
C LEU A 227 20.35 -22.31 24.85
N GLU A 228 19.86 -23.55 24.90
CA GLU A 228 20.38 -24.61 25.78
C GLU A 228 21.80 -25.03 25.43
N THR A 229 22.13 -25.14 24.14
CA THR A 229 23.41 -25.68 23.65
C THR A 229 24.49 -24.64 23.35
N ASP A 230 24.13 -23.37 23.16
CA ASP A 230 25.04 -22.30 22.76
C ASP A 230 25.00 -21.11 23.76
N PRO A 231 25.99 -21.02 24.67
CA PRO A 231 26.09 -19.93 25.63
C PRO A 231 26.25 -18.53 24.99
N GLN A 232 26.87 -18.42 23.81
CA GLN A 232 27.03 -17.14 23.13
C GLN A 232 25.70 -16.65 22.56
N ALA A 233 24.96 -17.54 21.89
CA ALA A 233 23.61 -17.24 21.41
C ALA A 233 22.67 -16.89 22.57
N ARG A 234 22.82 -17.55 23.73
CA ARG A 234 22.07 -17.20 24.94
C ARG A 234 22.36 -15.79 25.43
N ALA A 235 23.63 -15.44 25.60
CA ALA A 235 24.03 -14.10 26.05
C ALA A 235 23.59 -13.00 25.07
N GLU A 236 23.62 -13.28 23.76
CA GLU A 236 23.10 -12.38 22.74
C GLU A 236 21.58 -12.19 22.85
N TRP A 237 20.83 -13.30 22.99
CA TRP A 237 19.38 -13.28 23.13
C TRP A 237 18.91 -12.55 24.38
N GLU A 238 19.57 -12.77 25.53
CA GLU A 238 19.24 -12.08 26.79
C GLU A 238 19.49 -10.57 26.71
N ARG A 239 20.50 -10.14 25.93
CA ARG A 239 20.82 -8.71 25.74
C ARG A 239 19.89 -8.03 24.75
N GLU A 240 19.61 -8.67 23.61
CA GLU A 240 19.01 -8.00 22.44
C GLU A 240 17.63 -8.54 22.06
N PHE A 241 17.18 -9.65 22.67
CA PHE A 241 15.98 -10.39 22.29
C PHE A 241 15.94 -10.73 20.78
N LYS A 242 17.12 -10.82 20.16
CA LYS A 242 17.33 -11.05 18.75
C LYS A 242 18.70 -11.71 18.54
N LEU A 243 18.78 -12.62 17.58
CA LEU A 243 20.04 -13.23 17.13
C LEU A 243 20.44 -12.58 15.79
N LYS A 244 21.73 -12.23 15.63
CA LYS A 244 22.28 -11.78 14.34
C LYS A 244 22.19 -12.87 13.28
N ASN A 245 22.60 -14.09 13.63
CA ASN A 245 22.53 -15.27 12.77
C ASN A 245 21.44 -16.23 13.27
N ASP A 246 20.18 -15.86 13.04
CA ASP A 246 19.04 -16.65 13.51
C ASP A 246 18.81 -17.90 12.63
N VAL A 247 19.22 -19.06 13.14
CA VAL A 247 19.08 -20.38 12.48
C VAL A 247 17.63 -20.78 12.20
N ARG A 248 16.66 -20.13 12.85
CA ARG A 248 15.23 -20.39 12.64
C ARG A 248 14.74 -19.83 11.32
N VAL A 249 15.46 -18.87 10.74
CA VAL A 249 15.04 -18.15 9.53
C VAL A 249 15.35 -18.98 8.29
N THR A 250 14.32 -19.29 7.50
CA THR A 250 14.48 -20.09 6.28
C THR A 250 15.17 -19.28 5.18
N PRO A 251 15.76 -19.91 4.13
CA PRO A 251 16.39 -19.18 3.04
C PRO A 251 15.45 -18.19 2.35
N ILE A 252 14.20 -18.61 2.07
CA ILE A 252 13.15 -17.73 1.55
C ILE A 252 12.77 -16.67 2.60
N GLY A 253 12.69 -17.03 3.88
CA GLY A 253 12.43 -16.10 4.98
C GLY A 253 13.46 -14.97 5.08
N ARG A 254 14.74 -15.25 4.83
CA ARG A 254 15.81 -14.24 4.79
C ARG A 254 15.60 -13.26 3.65
N PHE A 255 15.25 -13.75 2.46
CA PHE A 255 14.89 -12.89 1.32
C PHE A 255 13.68 -12.00 1.63
N LEU A 256 12.62 -12.58 2.21
CA LEU A 256 11.39 -11.85 2.54
C LEU A 256 11.63 -10.73 3.57
N ARG A 257 12.40 -11.01 4.63
CA ARG A 257 12.74 -10.01 5.67
C ARG A 257 13.56 -8.86 5.11
N ARG A 258 14.60 -9.18 4.32
CA ARG A 258 15.49 -8.16 3.72
C ARG A 258 14.72 -7.22 2.80
N THR A 259 13.73 -7.74 2.08
CA THR A 259 12.91 -6.99 1.14
C THR A 259 11.62 -6.42 1.75
N SER A 260 11.36 -6.70 3.04
CA SER A 260 10.09 -6.39 3.74
C SER A 260 8.84 -6.99 3.06
N LEU A 261 9.02 -7.97 2.19
CA LEU A 261 7.92 -8.65 1.50
C LEU A 261 7.11 -9.54 2.42
N ASP A 262 7.68 -9.96 3.56
CA ASP A 262 6.95 -10.70 4.58
C ASP A 262 5.77 -9.92 5.17
N GLU A 263 5.76 -8.60 5.04
CA GLU A 263 4.71 -7.74 5.59
C GLU A 263 3.52 -7.49 4.65
N LEU A 264 3.60 -7.91 3.38
CA LEU A 264 2.50 -7.68 2.44
C LEU A 264 1.14 -8.28 2.83
N PRO A 265 1.05 -9.43 3.54
CA PRO A 265 -0.23 -9.92 4.07
C PRO A 265 -0.96 -8.93 5.00
N GLN A 266 -0.26 -7.94 5.57
CA GLN A 266 -0.89 -6.88 6.37
C GLN A 266 -1.85 -6.01 5.56
N LEU A 267 -1.76 -5.98 4.22
CA LEU A 267 -2.76 -5.32 3.38
C LEU A 267 -4.17 -5.85 3.66
N TRP A 268 -4.29 -7.14 4.01
CA TRP A 268 -5.56 -7.72 4.42
C TRP A 268 -6.04 -7.19 5.79
N ASN A 269 -5.13 -6.96 6.74
CA ASN A 269 -5.46 -6.28 8.00
C ASN A 269 -5.92 -4.84 7.77
N VAL A 270 -5.33 -4.14 6.80
CA VAL A 270 -5.78 -2.82 6.36
C VAL A 270 -7.21 -2.91 5.82
N VAL A 271 -7.49 -3.82 4.88
CA VAL A 271 -8.84 -3.95 4.30
C VAL A 271 -9.87 -4.37 5.34
N ARG A 272 -9.54 -5.25 6.30
CA ARG A 272 -10.43 -5.62 7.42
C ARG A 272 -10.63 -4.50 8.44
N GLY A 273 -9.68 -3.57 8.52
CA GLY A 273 -9.76 -2.41 9.39
C GLY A 273 -9.08 -2.57 10.74
N ASP A 274 -8.26 -3.61 10.92
CA ASP A 274 -7.37 -3.75 12.07
C ASP A 274 -6.22 -2.73 12.00
N MET A 275 -5.74 -2.47 10.77
CA MET A 275 -4.63 -1.57 10.47
C MET A 275 -5.05 -0.46 9.50
N SER A 276 -4.14 0.49 9.31
CA SER A 276 -4.16 1.51 8.27
C SER A 276 -2.94 1.36 7.36
N LEU A 277 -2.94 1.96 6.17
CA LEU A 277 -1.73 2.00 5.34
C LEU A 277 -0.62 2.80 6.03
N VAL A 278 -1.00 3.91 6.67
CA VAL A 278 -0.11 4.81 7.40
C VAL A 278 -0.62 4.98 8.83
N GLY A 279 0.26 4.79 9.81
CA GLY A 279 -0.04 4.86 11.23
C GLY A 279 1.18 4.52 12.09
N PRO A 280 1.04 4.57 13.43
CA PRO A 280 2.08 4.10 14.35
C PRO A 280 2.45 2.63 14.11
N ARG A 281 3.68 2.23 14.41
CA ARG A 281 4.10 0.83 14.23
C ARG A 281 3.27 -0.12 15.11
N PRO A 282 2.77 -1.28 14.61
CA PRO A 282 2.12 -2.28 15.44
C PRO A 282 3.06 -2.80 16.54
N VAL A 283 2.64 -2.73 17.80
CA VAL A 283 3.43 -3.14 18.98
C VAL A 283 2.77 -4.30 19.73
N ILE A 284 3.55 -5.06 20.51
CA ILE A 284 2.97 -6.00 21.48
C ILE A 284 2.56 -5.29 22.77
N ASP A 285 1.73 -5.91 23.60
CA ASP A 285 1.28 -5.32 24.87
C ASP A 285 2.45 -4.88 25.76
N GLN A 286 3.51 -5.69 25.86
CA GLN A 286 4.70 -5.39 26.65
C GLN A 286 5.45 -4.13 26.16
N GLU A 287 5.33 -3.79 24.88
CA GLU A 287 5.94 -2.58 24.33
C GLU A 287 5.15 -1.32 24.71
N LEU A 288 3.88 -1.43 25.14
CA LEU A 288 3.09 -0.26 25.55
C LEU A 288 3.65 0.42 26.79
N GLU A 289 4.27 -0.34 27.70
CA GLU A 289 4.91 0.20 28.91
C GLU A 289 6.00 1.22 28.53
N ARG A 290 6.67 1.01 27.40
CA ARG A 290 7.73 1.89 26.88
C ARG A 290 7.19 3.20 26.29
N TYR A 291 5.88 3.29 26.02
CA TYR A 291 5.25 4.55 25.62
C TYR A 291 4.98 5.46 26.83
N GLY A 292 4.92 4.91 28.05
CA GLY A 292 4.70 5.69 29.26
C GLY A 292 3.48 6.61 29.15
N ALA A 293 3.68 7.91 29.42
CA ALA A 293 2.63 8.93 29.36
C ALA A 293 2.06 9.15 27.95
N ASP A 294 2.75 8.72 26.89
CA ASP A 294 2.34 8.91 25.50
C ASP A 294 1.50 7.75 24.94
N VAL A 295 1.18 6.73 25.76
CA VAL A 295 0.45 5.53 25.34
C VAL A 295 -0.92 5.88 24.71
N ASP A 296 -1.59 6.91 25.22
CA ASP A 296 -2.89 7.33 24.72
C ASP A 296 -2.83 7.76 23.25
N TYR A 297 -1.75 8.41 22.81
CA TYR A 297 -1.57 8.78 21.41
C TYR A 297 -1.48 7.55 20.51
N TYR A 298 -0.81 6.49 20.96
CA TYR A 298 -0.78 5.22 20.24
C TYR A 298 -2.18 4.62 20.09
N LEU A 299 -2.94 4.58 21.19
CA LEU A 299 -4.27 3.97 21.24
C LEU A 299 -5.35 4.77 20.48
N MET A 300 -5.10 6.05 20.18
CA MET A 300 -5.99 6.92 19.39
C MET A 300 -5.94 6.65 17.88
N ALA A 301 -4.96 5.88 17.38
CA ALA A 301 -4.79 5.63 15.95
C ALA A 301 -4.72 4.14 15.63
N LYS A 302 -5.15 3.77 14.41
CA LYS A 302 -4.90 2.43 13.89
C LYS A 302 -3.40 2.29 13.58
N PRO A 303 -2.76 1.18 13.96
CA PRO A 303 -1.39 0.91 13.55
C PRO A 303 -1.25 0.87 12.02
N GLY A 304 -0.11 1.33 11.52
CA GLY A 304 0.20 1.43 10.10
C GLY A 304 1.08 0.30 9.59
N MET A 305 0.90 -0.06 8.30
CA MET A 305 1.93 -0.82 7.58
C MET A 305 3.23 -0.01 7.47
N THR A 306 3.09 1.27 7.17
CA THR A 306 4.18 2.27 7.27
C THR A 306 3.77 3.40 8.21
N GLY A 307 4.70 4.31 8.48
CA GLY A 307 4.52 5.39 9.44
C GLY A 307 5.67 6.38 9.37
N LEU A 308 5.54 7.46 10.13
CA LEU A 308 6.54 8.54 10.12
C LEU A 308 7.92 8.03 10.57
N TRP A 309 7.97 7.18 11.59
CA TRP A 309 9.22 6.55 12.02
C TRP A 309 9.86 5.68 10.92
N GLN A 310 9.06 4.86 10.20
CA GLN A 310 9.57 3.98 9.14
C GLN A 310 10.26 4.74 8.01
N VAL A 311 9.93 6.02 7.79
CA VAL A 311 10.51 6.85 6.72
C VAL A 311 11.53 7.89 7.23
N SER A 312 11.73 8.00 8.54
CA SER A 312 12.60 9.01 9.18
C SER A 312 13.92 8.46 9.74
N GLY A 313 14.28 7.19 9.48
CA GLY A 313 15.59 6.64 9.88
C GLY A 313 15.60 5.19 10.37
N ARG A 314 14.42 4.57 10.58
CA ARG A 314 14.25 3.16 11.00
C ARG A 314 15.16 2.73 12.17
N SER A 315 16.19 1.94 11.87
CA SER A 315 17.07 1.20 12.81
C SER A 315 18.13 2.06 13.48
N ASN A 316 18.34 3.30 13.03
CA ASN A 316 19.32 4.22 13.61
C ASN A 316 18.72 5.17 14.66
N THR A 317 17.44 5.02 15.00
CA THR A 317 16.77 5.84 16.01
C THR A 317 16.52 5.03 17.29
N ASP A 318 16.73 5.67 18.43
CA ASP A 318 16.39 5.08 19.73
C ASP A 318 14.86 4.95 19.89
N TYR A 319 14.45 4.15 20.86
CA TYR A 319 13.03 3.87 21.06
C TYR A 319 12.24 5.12 21.45
N ALA A 320 12.84 6.04 22.22
CA ALA A 320 12.20 7.30 22.60
C ALA A 320 11.91 8.17 21.37
N THR A 321 12.86 8.27 20.43
CA THR A 321 12.62 8.96 19.15
C THR A 321 11.54 8.28 18.31
N ARG A 322 11.46 6.95 18.34
CA ARG A 322 10.36 6.24 17.68
C ARG A 322 9.00 6.64 18.28
N VAL A 323 8.86 6.65 19.60
CA VAL A 323 7.62 7.06 20.28
C VAL A 323 7.28 8.51 19.94
N SER A 324 8.25 9.41 19.98
CA SER A 324 8.01 10.83 19.67
C SER A 324 7.55 11.05 18.22
N LEU A 325 8.05 10.25 17.27
CA LEU A 325 7.60 10.28 15.87
C LEU A 325 6.19 9.72 15.70
N ASP A 326 5.82 8.66 16.42
CA ASP A 326 4.45 8.15 16.44
C ASP A 326 3.48 9.20 17.02
N VAL A 327 3.85 9.84 18.14
CA VAL A 327 3.07 10.94 18.74
C VAL A 327 2.95 12.13 17.79
N ALA A 328 4.05 12.54 17.16
CA ALA A 328 4.06 13.64 16.20
C ALA A 328 3.17 13.36 14.98
N TYR A 329 3.12 12.11 14.53
CA TYR A 329 2.21 11.67 13.47
C TYR A 329 0.75 11.83 13.90
N VAL A 330 0.37 11.32 15.07
CA VAL A 330 -1.01 11.37 15.57
C VAL A 330 -1.48 12.80 15.81
N LYS A 331 -0.65 13.63 16.47
CA LYS A 331 -0.96 15.04 16.78
C LYS A 331 -1.21 15.89 15.54
N ASN A 332 -0.52 15.57 14.45
CA ASN A 332 -0.53 16.41 13.26
C ASN A 332 -1.01 15.62 12.04
N TRP A 333 -1.92 14.68 12.26
CA TRP A 333 -2.40 13.80 11.20
C TRP A 333 -3.13 14.61 10.11
N SER A 334 -2.85 14.27 8.86
CA SER A 334 -3.67 14.67 7.71
C SER A 334 -3.49 13.67 6.58
N LEU A 335 -4.50 13.55 5.72
CA LEU A 335 -4.42 12.68 4.55
C LEU A 335 -3.26 13.05 3.61
N ALA A 336 -2.91 14.34 3.54
CA ALA A 336 -1.77 14.83 2.77
C ALA A 336 -0.44 14.25 3.28
N ARG A 337 -0.29 14.17 4.60
CA ARG A 337 0.90 13.59 5.23
C ARG A 337 0.94 12.09 5.04
N ASP A 338 -0.20 11.39 5.08
CA ASP A 338 -0.25 9.96 4.75
C ASP A 338 0.26 9.69 3.33
N VAL A 339 -0.23 10.44 2.34
CA VAL A 339 0.24 10.33 0.94
C VAL A 339 1.75 10.60 0.85
N THR A 340 2.24 11.63 1.55
CA THR A 340 3.67 11.94 1.60
C THR A 340 4.49 10.80 2.20
N ILE A 341 4.02 10.19 3.30
CA ILE A 341 4.68 9.05 3.95
C ILE A 341 4.68 7.84 3.02
N LEU A 342 3.59 7.57 2.28
CA LEU A 342 3.52 6.48 1.30
C LEU A 342 4.55 6.67 0.18
N PHE A 343 4.67 7.88 -0.39
CA PHE A 343 5.69 8.16 -1.40
C PHE A 343 7.12 8.00 -0.85
N LYS A 344 7.38 8.48 0.38
CA LYS A 344 8.67 8.26 1.04
C LYS A 344 8.94 6.77 1.29
N THR A 345 7.91 6.01 1.63
CA THR A 345 8.02 4.56 1.84
C THR A 345 8.43 3.85 0.57
N PHE A 346 7.81 4.18 -0.57
CA PHE A 346 8.21 3.64 -1.87
C PHE A 346 9.69 3.89 -2.15
N LYS A 347 10.17 5.13 -1.90
CA LYS A 347 11.59 5.47 -2.02
C LYS A 347 12.46 4.59 -1.09
N VAL A 348 12.13 4.48 0.19
CA VAL A 348 12.91 3.67 1.15
C VAL A 348 12.97 2.20 0.74
N VAL A 349 11.87 1.61 0.27
CA VAL A 349 11.81 0.20 -0.17
C VAL A 349 12.64 -0.02 -1.42
N VAL A 350 12.56 0.87 -2.42
CA VAL A 350 13.31 0.74 -3.68
C VAL A 350 14.82 0.91 -3.48
N TYR A 351 15.23 1.85 -2.62
CA TYR A 351 16.65 2.14 -2.38
C TYR A 351 17.25 1.33 -1.20
N GLY A 352 16.48 0.43 -0.57
CA GLY A 352 16.99 -0.53 0.42
C GLY A 352 17.56 0.07 1.72
N SER A 353 17.24 1.33 2.05
CA SER A 353 17.84 1.99 3.21
C SER A 353 17.34 1.40 4.54
N GLY A 354 18.24 0.76 5.30
CA GLY A 354 18.00 0.35 6.70
C GLY A 354 17.36 -1.03 6.90
N ALA A 355 17.43 -1.95 5.95
CA ALA A 355 17.10 -3.36 6.17
C ALA A 355 18.39 -4.17 6.42
N TYR A 356 18.50 -4.78 7.62
CA TYR A 356 19.56 -5.73 7.96
C TYR A 356 19.06 -7.17 7.80
#